data_AF-A0A933F838-F1
#
_entry.id   AF-A0A933F838-F1
#
_cell.length_a   1.000
_cell.length_b   1.000
_cell.length_c   1.000
_cell.angle_alpha   90.00
_cell.angle_beta   90.00
_cell.angle_gamma   90.00
#
_symmetry.space_group_name_H-M   'P 1'
#
loop_
_entity.id
_entity.type
_entity.pdbx_description
1 polymer ?
#
loop_
_entity_poly.entity_id
_entity_poly.type
_entity_poly.pdbx_seq_one_letter_code
_entity_poly.pdbx_strand_id
1 'polypeptide(L)'
;MAEILLIVHFLVVLFLVAGFPVALAVNHRGFRLFHAGALSAVTLLILLGVPCPLTLAEDAFRGAPYEDSFLVHWLTRIVYLQWFQPRHVFILDLAFAALVFSSFYWRPLKTGRKNGP
;
A
#
# COMPACT_ATOMS: atom_id res chain seq x y z
N MET A 1 0.69 -13.78 16.35
CA MET A 1 0.68 -12.30 16.39
C MET A 1 1.37 -11.71 15.16
N ALA A 2 2.60 -12.17 14.85
CA ALA A 2 3.31 -11.79 13.61
C ALA A 2 2.53 -12.16 12.34
N GLU A 3 1.88 -13.34 12.29
CA GLU A 3 1.00 -13.71 11.15
C GLU A 3 -0.11 -12.70 10.87
N ILE A 4 -0.74 -12.15 11.91
CA ILE A 4 -1.81 -11.16 11.74
C ILE A 4 -1.23 -9.88 11.13
N LEU A 5 -0.05 -9.45 11.58
CA LEU A 5 0.63 -8.28 11.02
C LEU A 5 1.01 -8.51 9.55
N LEU A 6 1.53 -9.69 9.20
CA LEU A 6 1.88 -10.04 7.83
C LEU A 6 0.64 -10.10 6.91
N ILE A 7 -0.48 -10.65 7.41
CA ILE A 7 -1.77 -10.64 6.71
C ILE A 7 -2.27 -9.21 6.52
N VAL A 8 -2.22 -8.37 7.55
CA VAL A 8 -2.61 -6.95 7.46
C VAL A 8 -1.73 -6.21 6.46
N HIS A 9 -0.41 -6.44 6.49
CA HIS A 9 0.52 -5.85 5.52
C HIS A 9 0.14 -6.28 4.10
N PHE A 10 -0.07 -7.57 3.88
CA PHE A 10 -0.51 -8.09 2.59
C PHE A 10 -1.85 -7.47 2.14
N LEU A 11 -2.82 -7.30 3.03
CA LEU A 11 -4.08 -6.64 2.72
C LEU A 11 -3.90 -5.16 2.35
N VAL A 12 -2.96 -4.45 2.98
CA VAL A 12 -2.61 -3.08 2.59
C VAL A 12 -2.01 -3.05 1.19
N VAL A 13 -1.06 -3.94 0.88
CA VAL A 13 -0.48 -4.05 -0.48
C VAL A 13 -1.57 -4.38 -1.50
N LEU A 14 -2.45 -5.33 -1.18
CA LEU A 14 -3.58 -5.69 -2.03
C LEU A 14 -4.54 -4.50 -2.23
N PHE A 15 -4.82 -3.74 -1.18
CA PHE A 15 -5.63 -2.52 -1.26
C PHE A 15 -4.98 -1.45 -2.14
N LEU A 16 -3.65 -1.29 -2.10
CA LEU A 16 -2.96 -0.33 -2.96
C LEU A 16 -2.97 -0.77 -4.43
N VAL A 17 -2.78 -2.06 -4.72
CA VAL A 17 -2.77 -2.54 -6.11
C VAL A 17 -4.18 -2.65 -6.70
N ALA A 18 -5.10 -3.33 -6.01
CA ALA A 18 -6.46 -3.57 -6.47
C ALA A 18 -7.41 -2.38 -6.20
N GLY A 19 -7.08 -1.52 -5.23
CA GLY A 19 -7.90 -0.35 -4.92
C GLY A 19 -7.91 0.67 -6.05
N PHE A 20 -6.84 0.81 -6.84
CA PHE A 20 -6.80 1.76 -7.95
C PHE A 20 -7.86 1.49 -9.05
N PRO A 21 -7.95 0.29 -9.65
CA PRO A 21 -8.98 0.01 -10.66
C PRO A 21 -10.40 0.11 -10.08
N VAL A 22 -10.61 -0.32 -8.84
CA VAL A 22 -11.89 -0.16 -8.13
C VAL A 22 -12.22 1.33 -7.93
N ALA A 23 -11.24 2.14 -7.56
CA ALA A 23 -11.40 3.57 -7.35
C ALA A 23 -11.75 4.29 -8.65
N LEU A 24 -11.19 3.84 -9.78
CA LEU A 24 -11.49 4.38 -11.10
C LEU A 24 -12.90 3.96 -11.59
N ALA A 25 -13.30 2.71 -11.34
CA ALA A 25 -14.61 2.19 -11.73
C ALA A 25 -15.77 2.84 -10.95
N VAL A 26 -15.64 2.95 -9.62
CA VAL A 26 -16.67 3.54 -8.77
C VAL A 26 -16.63 5.08 -8.82
N ASN A 27 -15.44 5.66 -9.01
CA ASN A 27 -15.19 7.11 -9.02
C ASN A 27 -15.78 7.85 -7.80
N HIS A 28 -15.88 7.16 -6.65
CA HIS A 28 -16.32 7.75 -5.40
C HIS A 28 -15.21 8.62 -4.80
N ARG A 29 -15.52 9.88 -4.47
CA ARG A 29 -14.48 10.82 -4.03
C ARG A 29 -13.77 10.39 -2.76
N GLY A 30 -14.54 9.94 -1.76
CA GLY A 30 -13.97 9.50 -0.49
C GLY A 30 -12.99 8.34 -0.68
N PHE A 31 -13.36 7.38 -1.54
CA PHE A 31 -12.53 6.22 -1.79
C PHE A 31 -11.26 6.58 -2.56
N ARG A 32 -11.35 7.44 -3.59
CA ARG A 32 -10.17 7.92 -4.35
C ARG A 32 -9.20 8.72 -3.49
N LEU A 33 -9.71 9.62 -2.65
CA LEU A 33 -8.87 10.41 -1.74
C LEU A 33 -8.22 9.52 -0.67
N PHE A 34 -8.99 8.60 -0.08
CA PHE A 34 -8.46 7.65 0.89
C PHE A 34 -7.38 6.75 0.28
N HIS A 35 -7.61 6.23 -0.91
CA HIS A 35 -6.63 5.42 -1.65
C HIS A 35 -5.35 6.20 -1.98
N ALA A 36 -5.49 7.41 -2.53
CA ALA A 36 -4.33 8.27 -2.83
C ALA A 36 -3.58 8.70 -1.57
N GLY A 37 -4.30 8.96 -0.47
CA GLY A 37 -3.73 9.25 0.85
C GLY A 37 -2.93 8.07 1.42
N ALA A 38 -3.48 6.86 1.33
CA ALA A 38 -2.78 5.65 1.76
C ALA A 38 -1.52 5.40 0.91
N LEU A 39 -1.62 5.55 -0.41
CA LEU A 39 -0.47 5.39 -1.31
C LEU A 39 0.63 6.41 -1.00
N SER A 40 0.28 7.68 -0.86
CA SER A 40 1.26 8.74 -0.52
C SER A 40 1.90 8.52 0.85
N ALA A 41 1.16 8.04 1.85
CA ALA A 41 1.76 7.66 3.13
C ALA A 41 2.81 6.54 2.96
N VAL A 42 2.51 5.49 2.19
CA VAL A 42 3.47 4.40 1.92
C VAL A 42 4.68 4.90 1.14
N THR A 43 4.50 5.70 0.10
CA THR A 43 5.61 6.32 -0.65
C THR A 43 6.50 7.16 0.26
N LEU A 44 5.93 7.92 1.21
CA LEU A 44 6.70 8.69 2.20
C LEU A 44 7.51 7.80 3.14
N LEU A 45 6.95 6.68 3.59
CA LEU A 45 7.68 5.71 4.42
C LEU A 45 8.90 5.15 3.65
N ILE A 46 8.72 4.78 2.38
CA ILE A 46 9.80 4.28 1.52
C ILE A 46 10.87 5.38 1.31
N LEU A 47 10.45 6.63 1.08
CA LEU A 47 11.35 7.78 0.93
C LEU A 47 12.21 8.04 2.17
N LEU A 48 11.62 7.90 3.37
CA LEU A 48 12.33 8.06 4.64
C LEU A 48 13.30 6.91 4.91
N GLY A 49 13.33 5.87 4.06
CA GLY A 49 14.11 4.65 4.28
C GLY A 49 13.65 3.89 5.53
N VAL A 50 12.47 4.22 6.04
CA VAL A 50 11.90 3.60 7.23
C VAL A 50 11.17 2.34 6.75
N PRO A 51 11.60 1.14 7.17
CA PRO A 51 10.79 -0.05 6.91
C PRO A 51 9.42 0.16 7.54
N CYS A 52 8.36 -0.40 6.93
CA CYS A 52 6.99 -0.25 7.43
C CYS A 52 6.95 -0.45 8.95
N PRO A 53 6.27 0.41 9.73
CA PRO A 53 6.23 0.28 11.20
C PRO A 53 5.69 -1.09 11.64
N LEU A 54 4.92 -1.75 10.78
CA LEU A 54 4.50 -3.13 10.92
C LEU A 54 5.65 -4.14 10.88
N THR A 55 6.65 -3.94 10.02
CA THR A 55 7.88 -4.75 9.94
C THR A 55 8.73 -4.59 11.20
N LEU A 56 8.82 -3.37 11.75
CA LEU A 56 9.53 -3.14 13.01
C LEU A 56 8.81 -3.81 14.20
N ALA A 57 7.48 -3.79 14.20
CA ALA A 57 6.71 -4.54 15.20
C ALA A 57 6.90 -6.06 15.03
N GLU A 58 6.94 -6.56 13.79
CA GLU A 58 7.20 -7.97 13.47
C GLU A 58 8.57 -8.43 13.98
N ASP A 59 9.60 -7.62 13.77
CA ASP A 59 10.97 -7.85 14.25
C ASP A 59 11.09 -7.78 15.78
N ALA A 60 10.27 -6.96 16.45
CA ALA A 60 10.24 -6.93 17.92
C ALA A 60 9.63 -8.21 18.53
N PHE A 61 8.75 -8.91 17.80
CA PHE A 61 8.17 -10.19 18.22
C PHE A 61 8.99 -11.43 17.78
N ARG A 62 10.08 -11.27 17.01
CA ARG A 62 11.00 -12.35 16.55
C ARG A 62 11.74 -13.13 17.64
N GLY A 63 11.61 -12.76 18.91
CA GLY A 63 12.32 -13.42 20.03
C GLY A 63 11.92 -14.88 20.30
N ALA A 64 10.89 -15.40 19.63
CA ALA A 64 10.53 -16.81 19.65
C ALA A 64 10.66 -17.40 18.23
N PRO A 65 11.31 -18.56 18.05
CA PRO A 65 11.41 -19.22 16.75
C PRO A 65 9.99 -19.52 16.26
N TYR A 66 9.55 -18.80 15.24
CA TYR A 66 8.30 -19.11 14.57
C TYR A 66 8.50 -20.45 13.87
N GLU A 67 7.66 -21.42 14.20
CA GLU A 67 7.47 -22.62 13.39
C GLU A 67 7.33 -22.19 11.92
N ASP A 68 8.12 -22.80 11.03
CA ASP A 68 8.15 -22.58 9.58
C ASP A 68 6.80 -22.90 8.93
N SER A 69 5.81 -22.04 9.14
CA SER A 69 4.54 -22.11 8.44
C SER A 69 4.81 -21.75 6.97
N PHE A 70 4.55 -22.70 6.08
CA PHE A 70 4.69 -22.53 4.63
C PHE A 70 4.05 -21.21 4.15
N LEU A 71 2.91 -20.83 4.72
CA LEU A 71 2.21 -19.60 4.37
C LEU A 71 2.99 -18.35 4.77
N VAL A 72 3.57 -18.30 5.96
CA VAL A 72 4.41 -17.18 6.44
C VAL A 72 5.64 -17.02 5.56
N HIS A 73 6.28 -18.13 5.18
CA HIS A 73 7.45 -18.11 4.30
C HIS A 73 7.15 -17.47 2.94
N TRP A 74 6.07 -17.89 2.28
CA TRP A 74 5.69 -17.32 0.98
C TRP A 74 5.20 -15.88 1.09
N LEU A 75 4.43 -15.55 2.13
CA LEU A 75 3.87 -14.22 2.31
C LEU A 75 4.97 -13.19 2.62
N THR A 76 5.99 -13.57 3.41
CA THR A 76 7.21 -12.77 3.64
C THR A 76 7.92 -12.46 2.32
N ARG A 77 8.15 -13.48 1.48
CA ARG A 77 8.83 -13.27 0.19
C ARG A 77 8.08 -12.34 -0.77
N ILE A 78 6.75 -12.46 -0.79
CA ILE A 78 5.87 -11.62 -1.62
C ILE A 78 5.85 -10.18 -1.10
N VAL A 79 5.66 -9.98 0.21
CA VAL A 79 5.55 -8.65 0.82
C VAL A 79 6.87 -7.89 0.74
N TYR A 80 7.99 -8.54 1.05
CA TYR A 80 9.31 -7.90 0.97
C TYR A 80 9.90 -7.89 -0.44
N LEU A 81 9.18 -8.45 -1.43
CA LEU A 81 9.61 -8.60 -2.81
C LEU A 81 11.08 -9.04 -2.88
N GLN A 82 11.47 -10.09 -2.14
CA GLN A 82 12.89 -10.43 -1.95
C GLN A 82 13.65 -10.70 -3.25
N TRP A 83 12.91 -10.97 -4.33
CA TRP A 83 13.42 -11.22 -5.68
C TRP A 83 13.77 -9.93 -6.44
N PHE A 84 13.33 -8.77 -5.97
CA PHE A 84 13.56 -7.47 -6.58
C PHE A 84 14.50 -6.63 -5.73
N GLN A 85 15.40 -5.87 -6.37
CA GLN A 85 16.20 -4.93 -5.59
C GLN A 85 15.33 -3.78 -5.07
N PRO A 86 15.61 -3.26 -3.86
CA PRO A 86 14.82 -2.18 -3.24
C PRO A 86 14.60 -0.96 -4.14
N ARG A 87 15.59 -0.62 -4.98
CA ARG A 87 15.49 0.48 -5.95
C ARG A 87 14.37 0.28 -6.97
N HIS A 88 14.15 -0.95 -7.45
CA HIS A 88 13.11 -1.25 -8.42
C HIS A 88 11.72 -1.11 -7.79
N VAL A 89 11.56 -1.57 -6.55
CA VAL A 89 10.31 -1.43 -5.80
C VAL A 89 9.97 0.05 -5.62
N PHE A 90 10.95 0.88 -5.28
CA PHE A 90 10.76 2.33 -5.18
C PHE A 90 10.37 2.98 -6.50
N ILE A 91 11.03 2.61 -7.61
CA ILE A 91 10.69 3.13 -8.94
C ILE A 91 9.26 2.71 -9.33
N LEU A 92 8.87 1.47 -9.06
CA LEU A 92 7.52 0.97 -9.33
C LEU A 92 6.47 1.70 -8.48
N ASP A 93 6.75 1.93 -7.19
CA ASP A 93 5.87 2.71 -6.31
C ASP A 93 5.68 4.13 -6.83
N LEU A 94 6.76 4.82 -7.20
CA LEU A 94 6.69 6.16 -7.80
C LEU A 94 5.93 6.17 -9.13
N ALA A 95 6.17 5.20 -10.00
CA ALA A 95 5.46 5.08 -11.28
C ALA A 95 3.96 4.84 -11.05
N PHE A 96 3.61 4.00 -10.08
CA PHE A 96 2.23 3.73 -9.71
C PHE A 96 1.58 4.97 -9.07
N ALA A 97 2.25 5.66 -8.15
CA ALA A 97 1.79 6.91 -7.58
C ALA A 97 1.53 7.96 -8.66
N ALA A 98 2.46 8.16 -9.59
CA ALA A 98 2.27 9.07 -10.73
C ALA A 98 1.03 8.72 -11.56
N LEU A 99 0.77 7.42 -11.76
CA LEU A 99 -0.42 6.93 -12.47
C LEU A 99 -1.72 7.17 -11.67
N VAL A 100 -1.70 6.98 -10.35
CA VAL A 100 -2.84 7.30 -9.47
C VAL A 100 -3.12 8.81 -9.48
N PHE A 101 -2.10 9.65 -9.38
CA PHE A 101 -2.25 11.11 -9.40
C PHE A 101 -2.70 11.64 -10.77
N SER A 102 -2.17 11.10 -11.87
CA SER A 102 -2.61 11.49 -13.22
C SER A 102 -4.07 11.11 -13.49
N SER A 103 -4.60 10.07 -12.83
CA SER A 103 -6.02 9.72 -12.90
C SER A 103 -6.95 10.84 -12.42
N PHE A 104 -6.51 11.73 -11.52
CA PHE A 104 -7.30 12.89 -11.07
C PHE A 104 -7.43 13.96 -12.15
N TYR A 105 -6.46 14.03 -13.07
CA TYR A 105 -6.53 14.94 -14.21
C TYR A 105 -7.52 14.43 -15.26
N TRP A 106 -7.48 13.14 -15.62
CA TRP A 106 -8.38 12.57 -16.64
C TRP A 106 -9.80 12.31 -16.15
N ARG A 107 -9.97 11.98 -14.87
CA ARG A 107 -11.28 11.88 -14.24
C ARG A 107 -11.30 12.79 -13.03
N PRO A 108 -11.70 14.07 -13.16
CA PRO A 108 -11.79 14.95 -12.02
C PRO A 108 -12.82 14.42 -11.02
N LEU A 109 -12.55 14.62 -9.74
CA LEU A 109 -13.51 14.35 -8.69
C LEU A 109 -14.75 15.19 -8.96
N LYS A 110 -15.94 14.58 -9.03
CA LYS A 110 -17.19 15.30 -9.30
C LYS A 110 -17.53 16.22 -8.13
N THR A 111 -16.84 17.34 -7.88
CA THR A 111 -17.08 18.21 -6.71
C THR A 111 -18.56 18.53 -6.59
N GLY A 112 -19.13 18.17 -5.45
CA GLY A 112 -20.53 18.30 -5.14
C GLY A 112 -20.68 19.75 -4.82
N ARG A 113 -21.01 20.51 -5.86
CA ARG A 113 -21.37 21.91 -5.76
C ARG A 113 -22.50 21.96 -4.75
N LYS A 114 -22.17 22.35 -3.52
CA LYS A 114 -23.17 22.80 -2.56
C LYS A 114 -23.69 24.07 -3.21
N ASN A 115 -24.88 24.00 -3.81
CA ASN A 115 -25.58 25.19 -4.24
C ASN A 115 -25.73 26.06 -2.99
N GLY A 116 -25.05 27.20 -2.98
CA GLY A 116 -25.27 28.21 -1.95
C GLY A 116 -26.69 28.75 -2.08
N PRO A 117 -27.32 29.15 -0.96
CA PRO A 117 -28.61 29.84 -0.99
C PRO A 117 -28.53 31.16 -1.77
#